data_AF-A0A936H1H7-F1
#
_entry.id   AF-A0A936H1H7-F1
#
_cell.length_a   1.000
_cell.length_b   1.000
_cell.length_c   1.000
_cell.angle_alpha   90.00
_cell.angle_beta   90.00
_cell.angle_gamma   90.00
#
_symmetry.space_group_name_H-M   'P 1'
#
loop_
_entity.id
_entity.type
_entity.pdbx_description
1 polymer ?
#
loop_
_entity_poly.entity_id
_entity_poly.type
_entity_poly.pdbx_seq_one_letter_code
_entity_poly.pdbx_strand_id
1 'polypeptide(L)'
;MGRRSGNAVAGSCPAVQPAARQRKPPYAQSPVSGPSRRGYRNFMENMLDGIPTITEVDYLLHKQAFSPREKTIFTGPIDAFFEYDLGRLQYRGQQRMHAFLPDTPWVQPVVQVNNPSLENGPHIRTIEWKHLLPSPQVESITGTLLTQEIPFSPTDPNHYEYPFPNAANQALYLQYKKRAQALPNVLFCGRLGEYRYLDMDQAIARAMKVAR
;
A
#
# COMPACT_ATOMS: atom_id res chain seq x y z
N MET A 1 10.25 -15.29 -38.15
CA MET A 1 9.11 -14.43 -37.73
C MET A 1 8.66 -14.89 -36.36
N GLY A 2 8.59 -14.14 -35.28
CA GLY A 2 9.00 -12.77 -34.96
C GLY A 2 9.11 -12.73 -33.44
N ARG A 3 10.28 -12.34 -32.91
CA ARG A 3 10.49 -12.19 -31.47
C ARG A 3 9.66 -10.99 -30.99
N ARG A 4 8.63 -11.21 -30.19
CA ARG A 4 7.98 -10.14 -29.43
C ARG A 4 8.93 -9.74 -28.31
N SER A 5 9.59 -8.61 -28.50
CA SER A 5 10.33 -7.89 -27.48
C SER A 5 9.35 -7.43 -26.39
N GLY A 6 9.35 -8.13 -25.26
CA GLY A 6 8.73 -7.61 -24.05
C GLY A 6 9.52 -6.41 -23.57
N ASN A 7 8.90 -5.23 -23.56
CA ASN A 7 9.47 -4.06 -22.92
C ASN A 7 9.67 -4.36 -21.43
N ALA A 8 10.93 -4.51 -21.02
CA ALA A 8 11.30 -4.57 -19.62
C ALA A 8 11.01 -3.20 -18.99
N VAL A 9 10.06 -3.18 -18.05
CA VAL A 9 9.83 -2.02 -17.19
C VAL A 9 11.01 -1.94 -16.23
N ALA A 10 12.01 -1.11 -16.56
CA ALA A 10 13.14 -0.80 -15.69
C ALA A 10 12.67 0.14 -14.57
N GLY A 11 12.46 -0.42 -13.39
CA GLY A 11 12.00 0.26 -12.19
C GLY A 11 11.53 -0.79 -11.19
N SER A 12 11.66 -0.54 -9.89
CA SER A 12 11.47 -1.53 -8.80
C SER A 12 10.03 -2.05 -8.67
N CYS A 13 9.55 -2.79 -9.67
CA CYS A 13 8.54 -3.82 -9.46
C CYS A 13 9.09 -4.81 -8.43
N PRO A 14 8.26 -5.36 -7.53
CA PRO A 14 8.71 -6.41 -6.63
C PRO A 14 9.39 -7.50 -7.47
N ALA A 15 10.59 -7.90 -7.06
CA ALA A 15 11.37 -8.90 -7.78
C ALA A 15 10.49 -10.13 -8.02
N VAL A 16 10.45 -10.61 -9.26
CA VAL A 16 9.83 -11.91 -9.57
C VAL A 16 10.49 -12.93 -8.65
N GLN A 17 9.67 -13.62 -7.84
CA GLN A 17 10.20 -14.62 -6.91
C GLN A 17 10.99 -15.65 -7.71
N PRO A 18 12.26 -15.93 -7.35
CA PRO A 18 13.03 -16.96 -8.02
C PRO A 18 12.31 -18.30 -7.83
N ALA A 19 12.24 -19.10 -8.89
CA ALA A 19 11.69 -20.45 -8.81
C ALA A 19 12.54 -21.28 -7.82
N ALA A 20 12.07 -21.40 -6.58
CA ALA A 20 12.80 -22.13 -5.54
C ALA A 20 12.60 -23.64 -5.74
N ARG A 21 13.70 -24.41 -5.78
CA ARG A 21 13.70 -25.89 -5.78
C ARG A 21 13.30 -26.51 -4.42
N GLN A 22 12.86 -25.71 -3.44
CA GLN A 22 12.60 -26.16 -2.06
C GLN A 22 11.10 -26.30 -1.75
N ARG A 23 10.77 -27.27 -0.88
CA ARG A 23 9.41 -27.65 -0.46
C ARG A 23 8.70 -26.65 0.48
N LYS A 24 9.34 -25.55 0.91
CA LYS A 24 8.70 -24.52 1.77
C LYS A 24 8.00 -23.48 0.89
N PRO A 25 6.75 -23.09 1.21
CA PRO A 25 6.10 -21.98 0.50
C PRO A 25 6.92 -20.69 0.74
N PRO A 26 7.31 -19.96 -0.33
CA PRO A 26 8.40 -18.97 -0.28
C PRO A 26 8.02 -17.59 0.28
N TYR A 27 6.77 -17.38 0.72
CA TYR A 27 6.19 -16.03 0.85
C TYR A 27 6.67 -15.20 2.04
N ALA A 28 7.24 -15.79 3.10
CA ALA A 28 7.83 -15.05 4.21
C ALA A 28 9.17 -15.69 4.61
N GLN A 29 10.27 -15.01 4.27
CA GLN A 29 11.62 -15.41 4.66
C GLN A 29 12.15 -14.63 5.88
N SER A 30 11.39 -13.64 6.36
CA SER A 30 11.75 -12.83 7.52
C SER A 30 11.70 -13.67 8.81
N PRO A 31 12.61 -13.44 9.78
CA PRO A 31 12.64 -14.19 11.04
C PRO A 31 11.37 -14.06 11.88
N VAL A 32 10.65 -12.95 11.71
CA VAL A 32 9.36 -12.67 12.35
C VAL A 32 8.34 -12.39 11.25
N SER A 33 7.25 -13.15 11.25
CA SER A 33 6.15 -13.01 10.29
C SER A 33 4.82 -13.39 10.95
N GLY A 34 3.77 -12.62 10.70
CA GLY A 34 2.42 -12.96 11.14
C GLY A 34 1.54 -11.71 11.31
N PRO A 35 0.20 -11.85 11.22
CA PRO A 35 -0.72 -10.75 11.45
C PRO A 35 -0.74 -10.35 12.93
N SER A 36 -1.13 -9.10 13.22
CA SER A 36 -1.39 -8.65 14.59
C SER A 36 -2.51 -9.48 15.23
N ARG A 37 -2.26 -10.04 16.42
CA ARG A 37 -3.24 -10.87 17.16
C ARG A 37 -4.56 -10.17 17.46
N ARG A 38 -4.54 -8.84 17.57
CA ARG A 38 -5.72 -7.98 17.83
C ARG A 38 -6.07 -7.09 16.64
N GLY A 39 -5.55 -7.42 15.45
CA GLY A 39 -5.71 -6.63 14.23
C GLY A 39 -4.85 -5.36 14.23
N TYR A 40 -4.77 -4.72 13.06
CA TYR A 40 -3.99 -3.48 12.89
C TYR A 40 -4.67 -2.26 13.52
N ARG A 41 -6.01 -2.26 13.65
CA ARG A 41 -6.74 -1.18 14.32
C ARG A 41 -6.26 -0.97 15.75
N ASN A 42 -6.25 -2.03 16.56
CA ASN A 42 -5.79 -1.92 17.96
C ASN A 42 -4.32 -1.49 18.06
N PHE A 43 -3.47 -1.95 17.14
CA PHE A 43 -2.07 -1.50 17.07
C PHE A 43 -1.96 0.02 16.82
N MET A 44 -2.74 0.55 15.87
CA MET A 44 -2.75 1.98 15.58
C MET A 44 -3.36 2.82 16.72
N GLU A 45 -4.44 2.34 17.34
CA GLU A 45 -5.06 3.01 18.49
C GLU A 45 -4.07 3.15 19.66
N ASN A 46 -3.33 2.09 20.00
CA ASN A 46 -2.32 2.16 21.06
C ASN A 46 -1.15 3.07 20.69
N MET A 47 -0.79 3.18 19.40
CA MET A 47 0.29 4.06 18.95
C MET A 47 -0.09 5.55 19.04
N LEU A 48 -1.38 5.85 18.87
CA LEU A 48 -1.92 7.22 18.88
C LEU A 48 -2.48 7.63 20.25
N ASP A 49 -2.41 6.74 21.25
CA ASP A 49 -2.92 7.03 22.58
C ASP A 49 -2.24 8.28 23.19
N GLY A 50 -3.05 9.20 23.71
CA GLY A 50 -2.61 10.49 24.22
C GLY A 50 -2.20 11.53 23.14
N ILE A 51 -2.31 11.22 21.85
CA ILE A 51 -2.02 12.15 20.75
C ILE A 51 -3.34 12.69 20.18
N PRO A 52 -3.56 14.01 20.08
CA PRO A 52 -4.75 14.57 19.43
C PRO A 52 -4.84 14.15 17.96
N THR A 53 -5.94 13.47 17.61
CA THR A 53 -6.21 13.00 16.24
C THR A 53 -7.50 13.59 15.70
N ILE A 54 -7.47 14.05 14.46
CA ILE A 54 -8.65 14.53 13.72
C ILE A 54 -8.79 13.67 12.47
N THR A 55 -9.97 13.11 12.24
CA THR A 55 -10.31 12.28 11.08
C THR A 55 -11.25 13.02 10.14
N GLU A 56 -11.46 12.49 8.93
CA GLU A 56 -12.38 13.07 7.93
C GLU A 56 -12.03 14.51 7.49
N VAL A 57 -10.74 14.87 7.54
CA VAL A 57 -10.23 16.18 7.13
C VAL A 57 -9.10 16.03 6.12
N ASP A 58 -9.22 16.70 4.98
CA ASP A 58 -8.13 16.84 4.01
C ASP A 58 -7.23 18.02 4.39
N TYR A 59 -5.99 17.71 4.77
CA TYR A 59 -4.99 18.73 5.10
C TYR A 59 -4.70 19.69 3.94
N LEU A 60 -4.68 19.23 2.69
CA LEU A 60 -4.35 20.06 1.54
C LEU A 60 -5.41 21.13 1.26
N LEU A 61 -6.68 20.82 1.54
CA LEU A 61 -7.80 21.77 1.40
C LEU A 61 -7.87 22.77 2.57
N HIS A 62 -7.39 22.37 3.75
CA HIS A 62 -7.51 23.15 4.98
C HIS A 62 -6.16 23.58 5.56
N LYS A 63 -5.09 23.67 4.75
CA LYS A 63 -3.72 24.00 5.23
C LYS A 63 -3.70 25.21 6.18
N GLN A 64 -4.47 26.26 5.88
CA GLN A 64 -4.51 27.50 6.67
C GLN A 64 -5.14 27.32 8.07
N ALA A 65 -5.97 26.30 8.26
CA ALA A 65 -6.56 25.98 9.57
C ALA A 65 -5.56 25.29 10.51
N PHE A 66 -4.44 24.82 9.98
CA PHE A 66 -3.41 24.11 10.75
C PHE A 66 -2.13 24.93 10.81
N SER A 67 -1.82 25.48 12.00
CA SER A 67 -0.57 26.20 12.25
C SER A 67 0.38 25.29 13.04
N PRO A 68 1.37 24.64 12.38
CA PRO A 68 2.33 23.80 13.08
C PRO A 68 3.25 24.66 13.97
N ARG A 69 3.52 24.19 15.20
CA ARG A 69 4.45 24.88 16.11
C ARG A 69 5.89 24.90 15.57
N GLU A 70 6.32 23.79 14.96
CA GLU A 70 7.70 23.62 14.50
C GLU A 70 7.78 23.07 13.08
N LYS A 71 7.19 21.90 12.84
CA LYS A 71 7.28 21.20 11.55
C LYS A 71 5.97 20.53 11.17
N THR A 72 5.74 20.42 9.87
CA THR A 72 4.71 19.56 9.28
C THR A 72 5.35 18.26 8.81
N ILE A 73 4.80 17.13 9.22
CA ILE A 73 5.13 15.81 8.66
C ILE A 73 4.04 15.48 7.64
N PHE A 74 4.41 15.42 6.36
CA PHE A 74 3.48 15.16 5.27
C PHE A 74 3.75 13.78 4.65
N THR A 75 2.76 12.88 4.76
CA THR A 75 2.82 11.50 4.26
C THR A 75 1.99 11.25 3.01
N GLY A 76 1.26 12.27 2.53
CA GLY A 76 0.43 12.22 1.34
C GLY A 76 1.20 12.36 0.02
N PRO A 77 0.50 12.43 -1.12
CA PRO A 77 1.12 12.54 -2.44
C PRO A 77 1.91 13.84 -2.60
N ILE A 78 3.20 13.73 -2.88
CA ILE A 78 4.10 14.89 -2.98
C ILE A 78 3.70 15.85 -4.10
N ASP A 79 3.22 15.34 -5.22
CA ASP A 79 2.74 16.12 -6.36
C ASP A 79 1.48 16.93 -6.01
N ALA A 80 0.55 16.33 -5.26
CA ALA A 80 -0.65 17.00 -4.77
C ALA A 80 -0.32 18.14 -3.79
N PHE A 81 0.72 17.99 -2.97
CA PHE A 81 1.17 19.04 -2.07
C PHE A 81 1.53 20.34 -2.82
N PHE A 82 2.12 20.21 -4.00
CA PHE A 82 2.51 21.29 -4.91
C PHE A 82 1.47 21.56 -6.01
N GLU A 83 0.21 21.18 -5.79
CA GLU A 83 -0.91 21.48 -6.69
C GLU A 83 -0.70 20.96 -8.12
N TYR A 84 0.09 19.89 -8.29
CA TYR A 84 0.40 19.27 -9.58
C TYR A 84 1.06 20.19 -10.61
N ASP A 85 1.76 21.24 -10.15
CA ASP A 85 2.28 22.29 -11.03
C ASP A 85 3.39 21.86 -12.01
N LEU A 86 4.09 20.75 -11.75
CA LEU A 86 5.04 20.11 -12.67
C LEU A 86 4.42 18.92 -13.44
N GLY A 87 3.15 18.60 -13.17
CA GLY A 87 2.44 17.43 -13.68
C GLY A 87 2.09 16.41 -12.60
N ARG A 88 1.30 15.40 -12.97
CA ARG A 88 0.80 14.37 -12.04
C ARG A 88 1.71 13.15 -12.04
N LEU A 89 2.11 12.70 -10.85
CA LEU A 89 2.73 11.40 -10.69
C LEU A 89 1.66 10.32 -10.87
N GLN A 90 2.02 9.24 -11.57
CA GLN A 90 1.09 8.13 -11.75
C GLN A 90 1.15 7.18 -10.55
N TYR A 91 0.00 6.69 -10.13
CA TYR A 91 -0.13 5.70 -9.07
C TYR A 91 -0.92 4.50 -9.57
N ARG A 92 -0.82 3.39 -8.84
CA ARG A 92 -1.69 2.23 -8.98
C ARG A 92 -2.60 2.16 -7.76
N GLY A 93 -3.88 1.90 -7.99
CA GLY A 93 -4.87 1.60 -6.97
C GLY A 93 -5.36 0.16 -7.11
N GLN A 94 -6.04 -0.34 -6.09
CA GLN A 94 -6.71 -1.64 -6.13
C GLN A 94 -8.19 -1.48 -5.76
N GLN A 95 -9.07 -1.77 -6.71
CA GLN A 95 -10.49 -1.88 -6.43
C GLN A 95 -10.73 -3.22 -5.74
N ARG A 96 -11.42 -3.18 -4.60
CA ARG A 96 -11.71 -4.35 -3.77
C ARG A 96 -13.19 -4.68 -3.87
N MET A 97 -13.50 -5.86 -4.37
CA MET A 97 -14.86 -6.39 -4.42
C MET A 97 -15.02 -7.42 -3.30
N HIS A 98 -15.92 -7.16 -2.37
CA HIS A 98 -16.17 -8.01 -1.22
C HIS A 98 -17.40 -8.87 -1.46
N ALA A 99 -17.28 -10.17 -1.17
CA ALA A 99 -18.39 -11.11 -1.22
C ALA A 99 -18.38 -11.95 0.06
N PHE A 100 -19.44 -11.80 0.87
CA PHE A 100 -19.68 -12.67 2.01
C PHE A 100 -20.52 -13.86 1.57
N LEU A 101 -20.07 -15.06 1.90
CA LEU A 101 -20.75 -16.32 1.59
C LEU A 101 -21.23 -16.94 2.91
N PRO A 102 -22.53 -16.83 3.24
CA PRO A 102 -23.08 -17.46 4.43
C PRO A 102 -22.97 -18.98 4.33
N ASP A 103 -22.89 -19.65 5.48
CA ASP A 103 -22.90 -21.12 5.61
C ASP A 103 -21.80 -21.87 4.82
N THR A 104 -20.82 -21.13 4.30
CA THR A 104 -19.69 -21.66 3.54
C THR A 104 -18.47 -21.72 4.45
N PRO A 105 -17.93 -22.92 4.78
CA PRO A 105 -16.84 -23.02 5.73
C PRO A 105 -15.52 -22.43 5.19
N TRP A 106 -15.13 -22.81 3.97
CA TRP A 106 -13.92 -22.38 3.27
C TRP A 106 -14.14 -22.45 1.75
N VAL A 107 -13.53 -21.53 1.00
CA VAL A 107 -13.55 -21.56 -0.48
C VAL A 107 -12.19 -21.91 -1.07
N GLN A 108 -11.09 -21.49 -0.45
CA GLN A 108 -9.74 -21.72 -0.94
C GLN A 108 -8.85 -22.39 0.13
N PRO A 109 -7.85 -23.20 -0.28
CA PRO A 109 -7.00 -23.92 0.67
C PRO A 109 -5.96 -23.02 1.36
N VAL A 110 -5.83 -21.77 0.93
CA VAL A 110 -4.81 -20.81 1.39
C VAL A 110 -5.42 -19.42 1.49
N VAL A 111 -4.76 -18.51 2.20
CA VAL A 111 -5.24 -17.11 2.37
C VAL A 111 -5.40 -16.34 1.06
N GLN A 112 -4.52 -16.55 0.08
CA GLN A 112 -4.50 -15.80 -1.17
C GLN A 112 -4.23 -16.73 -2.36
N VAL A 113 -5.07 -16.64 -3.39
CA VAL A 113 -4.86 -17.29 -4.69
C VAL A 113 -4.68 -16.21 -5.74
N ASN A 114 -3.59 -16.28 -6.50
CA ASN A 114 -3.32 -15.33 -7.60
C ASN A 114 -4.01 -15.82 -8.88
N ASN A 115 -4.55 -14.88 -9.65
CA ASN A 115 -5.14 -15.14 -10.96
C ASN A 115 -4.26 -14.50 -12.05
N PRO A 116 -3.34 -15.28 -12.68
CA PRO A 116 -2.45 -14.76 -13.71
C PRO A 116 -3.10 -14.63 -15.09
N SER A 117 -4.24 -15.31 -15.32
CA SER A 117 -4.97 -15.29 -16.60
C SER A 117 -6.18 -14.37 -16.53
N LEU A 118 -6.40 -13.59 -17.58
CA LEU A 118 -7.60 -12.74 -17.70
C LEU A 118 -8.86 -13.54 -18.06
N GLU A 119 -8.73 -14.83 -18.43
CA GLU A 119 -9.86 -15.70 -18.78
C GLU A 119 -10.87 -15.84 -17.63
N ASN A 120 -10.38 -15.83 -16.38
CA ASN A 120 -11.20 -15.96 -15.18
C ASN A 120 -11.65 -14.59 -14.61
N GLY A 121 -11.50 -13.52 -15.38
CA GLY A 121 -11.89 -12.16 -15.02
C GLY A 121 -10.71 -11.22 -14.72
N PRO A 122 -11.01 -9.94 -14.43
CA PRO A 122 -10.01 -8.87 -14.33
C PRO A 122 -9.25 -8.84 -12.99
N HIS A 123 -9.64 -9.64 -12.02
CA HIS A 123 -9.01 -9.67 -10.71
C HIS A 123 -7.64 -10.37 -10.80
N ILE A 124 -6.67 -9.84 -10.06
CA ILE A 124 -5.30 -10.38 -10.01
C ILE A 124 -5.10 -11.38 -8.87
N ARG A 125 -5.98 -11.34 -7.86
CA ARG A 125 -6.00 -12.28 -6.73
C ARG A 125 -7.34 -12.27 -6.00
N THR A 126 -7.58 -13.36 -5.29
CA THR A 126 -8.68 -13.53 -4.33
C THR A 126 -8.08 -13.81 -2.96
N ILE A 127 -8.57 -13.08 -1.95
CA ILE A 127 -8.17 -13.20 -0.55
C ILE A 127 -9.33 -13.74 0.24
N GLU A 128 -9.11 -14.81 1.01
CA GLU A 128 -10.07 -15.36 1.97
C GLU A 128 -9.61 -15.02 3.39
N TRP A 129 -10.29 -14.07 4.02
CA TRP A 129 -9.86 -13.45 5.27
C TRP A 129 -9.90 -14.39 6.47
N LYS A 130 -10.75 -15.42 6.42
CA LYS A 130 -10.92 -16.40 7.50
C LYS A 130 -9.61 -17.11 7.85
N HIS A 131 -8.69 -17.27 6.89
CA HIS A 131 -7.35 -17.87 7.11
C HIS A 131 -6.44 -17.02 8.00
N LEU A 132 -6.73 -15.72 8.16
CA LEU A 132 -5.93 -14.80 8.97
C LEU A 132 -6.46 -14.64 10.40
N LEU A 133 -7.63 -15.22 10.69
CA LEU A 133 -8.24 -15.13 12.01
C LEU A 133 -7.68 -16.20 12.95
N PRO A 134 -7.55 -15.90 14.25
CA PRO A 134 -7.16 -16.91 15.23
C PRO A 134 -8.26 -17.99 15.37
N SER A 135 -7.88 -19.23 15.65
CA SER A 135 -8.79 -20.40 15.66
C SER A 135 -10.10 -20.20 16.46
N PRO A 136 -10.10 -19.61 17.67
CA PRO A 136 -11.35 -19.38 18.40
C PRO A 136 -12.34 -18.47 17.67
N GLN A 137 -11.85 -17.51 16.87
CA GLN A 137 -12.72 -16.64 16.07
C GLN A 137 -13.25 -17.38 14.84
N VAL A 138 -12.43 -18.22 14.21
CA VAL A 138 -12.83 -19.04 13.06
C VAL A 138 -14.03 -19.93 13.40
N GLU A 139 -14.03 -20.55 14.58
CA GLU A 139 -15.12 -21.42 15.05
C GLU A 139 -16.42 -20.66 15.29
N SER A 140 -16.35 -19.37 15.60
CA SER A 140 -17.53 -18.52 15.83
C SER A 140 -18.18 -17.99 14.54
N ILE A 141 -17.58 -18.22 13.37
CA ILE A 141 -18.01 -17.65 12.09
C ILE A 141 -18.67 -18.71 11.21
N THR A 142 -19.97 -18.55 10.98
CA THR A 142 -20.75 -19.32 10.00
C THR A 142 -20.73 -18.62 8.65
N GLY A 143 -19.71 -18.92 7.85
CA GLY A 143 -19.50 -18.34 6.52
C GLY A 143 -18.04 -17.98 6.26
N THR A 144 -17.80 -17.30 5.13
CA THR A 144 -16.48 -16.77 4.76
C THR A 144 -16.59 -15.47 3.97
N LEU A 145 -15.55 -14.64 4.05
CA LEU A 145 -15.46 -13.37 3.31
C LEU A 145 -14.32 -13.46 2.29
N LEU A 146 -14.68 -13.27 1.02
CA LEU A 146 -13.74 -13.15 -0.07
C LEU A 146 -13.57 -11.69 -0.48
N THR A 147 -12.34 -11.32 -0.82
CA THR A 147 -12.03 -10.08 -1.52
C THR A 147 -11.33 -10.39 -2.83
N GLN A 148 -11.91 -9.94 -3.95
CA GLN A 148 -11.21 -9.88 -5.24
C GLN A 148 -10.58 -8.51 -5.42
N GLU A 149 -9.31 -8.48 -5.85
CA GLU A 149 -8.59 -7.24 -6.12
C GLU A 149 -8.39 -7.02 -7.61
N ILE A 150 -8.83 -5.87 -8.12
CA ILE A 150 -8.70 -5.45 -9.52
C ILE A 150 -7.80 -4.21 -9.58
N PRO A 151 -6.66 -4.25 -10.27
CA PRO A 151 -5.77 -3.09 -10.37
C PRO A 151 -6.37 -2.03 -11.30
N PHE A 152 -6.18 -0.76 -10.96
CA PHE A 152 -6.55 0.36 -11.83
C PHE A 152 -5.58 1.53 -11.67
N SER A 153 -5.70 2.52 -12.56
CA SER A 153 -4.90 3.75 -12.54
C SER A 153 -5.77 4.92 -12.04
N PRO A 154 -5.77 5.19 -10.72
CA PRO A 154 -6.58 6.26 -10.14
C PRO A 154 -6.11 7.65 -10.57
N THR A 155 -7.06 8.58 -10.66
CA THR A 155 -6.81 10.03 -10.76
C THR A 155 -7.14 10.77 -9.47
N ASP A 156 -7.93 10.15 -8.59
CA ASP A 156 -8.27 10.64 -7.26
C ASP A 156 -7.17 10.22 -6.25
N PRO A 157 -6.54 11.17 -5.55
CA PRO A 157 -5.55 10.92 -4.49
C PRO A 157 -5.99 9.93 -3.41
N ASN A 158 -7.28 9.85 -3.10
CA ASN A 158 -7.82 8.92 -2.09
C ASN A 158 -7.62 7.44 -2.47
N HIS A 159 -7.37 7.18 -3.75
CA HIS A 159 -7.16 5.84 -4.27
C HIS A 159 -5.69 5.53 -4.60
N TYR A 160 -4.75 6.42 -4.26
CA TYR A 160 -3.32 6.20 -4.51
C TYR A 160 -2.74 5.20 -3.51
N GLU A 161 -2.38 3.99 -3.98
CA GLU A 161 -1.79 2.96 -3.10
C GLU A 161 -0.30 2.73 -3.35
N TYR A 162 0.12 2.69 -4.62
CA TYR A 162 1.50 2.38 -5.01
C TYR A 162 2.03 3.33 -6.09
N PRO A 163 3.30 3.77 -6.00
CA PRO A 163 3.97 4.47 -7.10
C PRO A 163 4.00 3.61 -8.36
N PHE A 164 3.85 4.24 -9.53
CA PHE A 164 4.00 3.54 -10.81
C PHE A 164 5.48 3.55 -11.23
N PRO A 165 6.17 2.39 -11.30
CA PRO A 165 7.61 2.35 -11.55
C PRO A 165 7.92 2.58 -13.03
N ASN A 166 8.10 3.83 -13.43
CA ASN A 166 8.62 4.18 -14.76
C ASN A 166 9.58 5.38 -14.71
N ALA A 167 10.41 5.50 -15.75
CA ALA A 167 11.45 6.52 -15.82
C ALA A 167 10.90 7.95 -15.83
N ALA A 168 9.74 8.18 -16.48
CA ALA A 168 9.12 9.50 -16.54
C ALA A 168 8.66 9.98 -15.15
N ASN A 169 7.98 9.13 -14.38
CA ASN A 169 7.59 9.43 -13.00
C ASN A 169 8.79 9.59 -12.09
N GLN A 170 9.85 8.79 -12.29
CA GLN A 170 11.08 8.96 -11.52
C GLN A 170 11.72 10.34 -11.76
N ALA A 171 11.80 10.76 -13.03
CA ALA A 171 12.32 12.09 -13.38
C ALA A 171 11.43 13.21 -12.80
N LEU A 172 10.11 13.09 -12.90
CA LEU A 172 9.17 14.06 -12.31
C LEU A 172 9.28 14.11 -10.78
N TYR A 173 9.33 12.97 -10.12
CA TYR A 173 9.49 12.88 -8.67
C TYR A 173 10.77 13.57 -8.20
N LEU A 174 11.89 13.44 -8.93
CA LEU A 174 13.13 14.12 -8.57
C LEU A 174 13.00 15.65 -8.58
N GLN A 175 12.19 16.21 -9.48
CA GLN A 175 11.92 17.65 -9.51
C GLN A 175 11.09 18.07 -8.28
N TYR A 176 10.04 17.33 -7.95
CA TYR A 176 9.27 17.56 -6.72
C TYR A 176 10.10 17.39 -5.45
N LYS A 177 10.96 16.36 -5.40
CA LYS A 177 11.87 16.12 -4.29
C LYS A 177 12.82 17.29 -4.06
N LYS A 178 13.36 17.89 -5.12
CA LYS A 178 14.22 19.07 -5.02
C LYS A 178 13.48 20.26 -4.38
N ARG A 179 12.20 20.45 -4.72
CA ARG A 179 11.36 21.50 -4.12
C ARG A 179 11.00 21.21 -2.68
N ALA A 180 10.67 19.96 -2.36
CA ALA A 180 10.44 19.51 -1.00
C ALA A 180 11.65 19.79 -0.09
N GLN A 181 12.87 19.60 -0.60
CA GLN A 181 14.11 19.90 0.13
C GLN A 181 14.31 21.40 0.43
N ALA A 182 13.66 22.29 -0.32
CA ALA A 182 13.70 23.73 -0.09
C ALA A 182 12.69 24.20 0.99
N LEU A 183 11.87 23.31 1.53
CA LEU A 183 10.89 23.60 2.59
C LEU A 183 11.42 23.09 3.95
N PRO A 184 12.17 23.89 4.72
CA PRO A 184 12.84 23.42 5.95
C PRO A 184 11.86 22.99 7.06
N ASN A 185 10.63 23.48 7.00
CA ASN A 185 9.58 23.21 7.99
C ASN A 185 8.62 22.10 7.57
N VAL A 186 8.84 21.45 6.42
CA VAL A 186 8.01 20.34 5.93
C VAL A 186 8.87 19.12 5.68
N LEU A 187 8.58 18.02 6.38
CA LEU A 187 9.19 16.73 6.16
C LEU A 187 8.25 15.87 5.32
N PHE A 188 8.69 15.51 4.12
CA PHE A 188 8.01 14.54 3.27
C PHE A 188 8.52 13.14 3.60
N CYS A 189 7.63 12.22 3.97
CA CYS A 189 8.00 10.85 4.31
C CYS A 189 6.92 9.84 3.90
N GLY A 190 7.25 8.54 3.98
CA GLY A 190 6.29 7.48 3.70
C GLY A 190 6.09 7.21 2.21
N ARG A 191 5.18 6.29 1.90
CA ARG A 191 5.05 5.72 0.55
C ARG A 191 4.73 6.77 -0.52
N LEU A 192 3.78 7.66 -0.24
CA LEU A 192 3.32 8.68 -1.19
C LEU A 192 4.20 9.93 -1.16
N GLY A 193 4.64 10.36 0.03
CA GLY A 193 5.54 11.52 0.18
C GLY A 193 6.94 11.29 -0.40
N GLU A 194 7.46 10.06 -0.33
CA GLU A 194 8.76 9.69 -0.91
C GLU A 194 8.63 8.99 -2.27
N TYR A 195 7.41 8.83 -2.79
CA TYR A 195 7.10 8.14 -4.04
C TYR A 195 7.86 6.81 -4.18
N ARG A 196 7.83 6.00 -3.12
CA ARG A 196 8.64 4.79 -2.99
C ARG A 196 7.78 3.62 -2.54
N TYR A 197 7.94 2.46 -3.18
CA TYR A 197 7.36 1.22 -2.70
C TYR A 197 8.01 0.84 -1.35
N LEU A 198 7.20 0.82 -0.28
CA LEU A 198 7.64 0.52 1.08
C LEU A 198 6.71 -0.52 1.69
N ASP A 199 7.27 -1.63 2.17
CA ASP A 199 6.56 -2.56 3.06
C ASP A 199 6.38 -1.93 4.46
N MET A 200 5.52 -2.53 5.30
CA MET A 200 5.18 -1.96 6.61
C MET A 200 6.41 -1.79 7.52
N ASP A 201 7.28 -2.80 7.58
CA ASP A 201 8.53 -2.77 8.35
C ASP A 201 9.49 -1.68 7.83
N GLN A 202 9.59 -1.52 6.51
CA GLN A 202 10.40 -0.48 5.88
C GLN A 202 9.86 0.92 6.17
N ALA A 203 8.53 1.10 6.16
CA ALA A 203 7.88 2.36 6.51
C ALA A 203 8.13 2.72 7.97
N ILE A 204 8.00 1.76 8.90
CA ILE A 204 8.29 1.97 10.32
C ILE A 204 9.77 2.29 10.53
N ALA A 205 10.68 1.52 9.94
CA ALA A 205 12.12 1.77 10.03
C ALA A 205 12.48 3.16 9.48
N ARG A 206 11.83 3.58 8.38
CA ARG A 206 12.00 4.91 7.80
C ARG A 206 11.52 6.00 8.74
N ALA A 207 10.33 5.83 9.35
CA ALA A 207 9.79 6.76 10.35
C ALA A 207 10.74 6.91 11.55
N MET A 208 11.24 5.80 12.09
CA MET A 208 12.21 5.82 13.21
C MET A 208 13.53 6.51 12.85
N LYS A 209 13.95 6.47 11.58
CA LYS A 209 15.16 7.16 11.11
C LYS A 209 14.96 8.67 10.98
N VAL A 210 13.77 9.13 10.60
CA VAL A 210 13.48 10.57 10.42
C VAL A 210 13.03 11.26 11.70
N ALA A 211 12.57 10.51 12.69
CA ALA A 211 12.17 11.03 14.00
C ALA A 211 13.35 11.29 14.95
N ARG A 212 14.55 10.80 14.60
CA ARG A 212 15.80 11.06 15.32
C ARG A 212 16.46 12.34 14.83
#